data_AF-A0A813LRA7-F1
#
_entry.id   AF-A0A813LRA7-F1
#
_cell.length_a   1.000
_cell.length_b   1.000
_cell.length_c   1.000
_cell.angle_alpha   90.00
_cell.angle_beta   90.00
_cell.angle_gamma   90.00
#
_symmetry.space_group_name_H-M   'P 1'
#
loop_
_entity.id
_entity.type
_entity.pdbx_description
1 polymer ?
#
loop_
_entity_poly.entity_id
_entity_poly.type
_entity_poly.pdbx_seq_one_letter_code
_entity_poly.pdbx_strand_id
1 'polypeptide(L)'
;MINVFAMSKQPEKAMQSFRSIPADMLSMASLGNQQTSFLTLMTSYARAGDYARTRELFVQKAIQGIKANNAHFNALLAACAKDGFAEIAQSTFDLMKDYSLTPNTDNWTILMTCHRNNLQRCREILQDAACRLPSEWDDLPGAAQSPCAGQGWQGRQGAG
;
A
#
# COMPACT_ATOMS: atom_id res chain seq x y z
N MET A 1 -19.97 -1.60 14.04
CA MET A 1 -20.30 -0.16 13.87
C MET A 1 -19.20 0.67 13.19
N ILE A 2 -17.90 0.32 13.29
CA ILE A 2 -16.81 1.14 12.69
C ILE A 2 -16.89 1.25 11.15
N ASN A 3 -17.30 0.17 10.46
CA ASN A 3 -17.40 0.14 8.99
C ASN A 3 -18.41 1.15 8.41
N VAL A 4 -19.48 1.46 9.16
CA VAL A 4 -20.49 2.44 8.73
C VAL A 4 -19.93 3.86 8.76
N PHE A 5 -19.14 4.22 9.79
CA PHE A 5 -18.58 5.56 9.92
C PHE A 5 -17.39 5.83 8.99
N ALA A 6 -16.58 4.81 8.69
CA ALA A 6 -15.46 4.93 7.75
C ALA A 6 -15.92 5.21 6.31
N MET A 7 -17.09 4.70 5.93
CA MET A 7 -17.72 4.97 4.63
C MET A 7 -18.29 6.40 4.54
N SER A 8 -18.61 7.05 5.68
CA SER A 8 -19.26 8.36 5.75
C SER A 8 -18.32 9.57 5.71
N LYS A 9 -17.03 9.41 5.35
CA LYS A 9 -16.00 10.47 5.39
C LYS A 9 -15.86 11.17 6.76
N GLN A 10 -16.22 10.51 7.86
CA GLN A 10 -16.08 11.05 9.22
C GLN A 10 -15.04 10.24 10.00
N PRO A 11 -13.74 10.38 9.67
CA PRO A 11 -12.71 9.53 10.26
C PRO A 11 -12.53 9.83 11.76
N GLU A 12 -12.78 11.06 12.22
CA GLU A 12 -12.70 11.43 13.64
C GLU A 12 -13.74 10.72 14.50
N LYS A 13 -14.99 10.63 14.03
CA LYS A 13 -16.04 9.88 14.75
C LYS A 13 -15.77 8.39 14.74
N ALA A 14 -15.21 7.87 13.65
CA ALA A 14 -14.78 6.47 13.57
C ALA A 14 -13.68 6.17 14.60
N MET A 15 -12.71 7.07 14.77
CA MET A 15 -11.66 6.94 15.79
C MET A 15 -12.20 7.09 17.21
N GLN A 16 -13.13 8.01 17.45
CA GLN A 16 -13.75 8.15 18.77
C GLN A 16 -14.54 6.89 19.14
N SER A 17 -15.26 6.32 18.18
CA SER A 17 -15.95 5.03 18.33
C SER A 17 -14.98 3.88 18.57
N PHE A 18 -13.79 3.92 17.95
CA PHE A 18 -12.74 2.92 18.17
C PHE A 18 -12.12 3.05 19.56
N ARG A 19 -11.82 4.27 20.01
CA ARG A 19 -11.27 4.56 21.35
C ARG A 19 -12.26 4.27 22.48
N SER A 20 -13.56 4.38 22.24
CA SER A 20 -14.58 4.00 23.23
C SER A 20 -14.70 2.49 23.42
N ILE A 21 -14.13 1.68 22.51
CA ILE A 21 -14.07 0.22 22.69
C ILE A 21 -12.91 -0.05 23.65
N PRO A 22 -13.16 -0.60 24.85
CA PRO A 22 -12.09 -0.89 25.79
C PRO A 22 -11.13 -1.91 25.18
N ALA A 23 -9.83 -1.74 25.45
CA ALA A 23 -8.76 -2.65 24.97
C ALA A 23 -9.05 -4.12 25.33
N ASP A 24 -9.76 -4.36 26.43
CA ASP A 24 -10.24 -5.66 26.89
C ASP A 24 -11.21 -6.32 25.88
N MET A 25 -12.17 -5.56 25.35
CA MET A 25 -13.10 -6.03 24.32
C MET A 25 -12.42 -6.20 22.96
N LEU A 26 -11.37 -5.42 22.69
CA LEU A 26 -10.50 -5.64 21.52
C LEU A 26 -9.69 -6.96 21.68
N SER A 27 -9.18 -7.26 22.88
CA SER A 27 -8.46 -8.50 23.14
C SER A 27 -9.34 -9.75 23.02
N MET A 28 -10.65 -9.62 23.25
CA MET A 28 -11.65 -10.68 23.09
C MET A 28 -12.17 -10.82 21.65
N ALA A 29 -11.99 -9.79 20.82
CA ALA A 29 -12.38 -9.84 19.43
C ALA A 29 -11.36 -10.65 18.61
N SER A 30 -11.86 -11.52 17.74
CA SER A 30 -11.02 -12.32 16.85
C SER A 30 -10.00 -11.46 16.09
N LEU A 31 -8.78 -11.97 15.92
CA LEU A 31 -7.67 -11.27 15.27
C LEU A 31 -8.04 -10.68 13.89
N GLY A 32 -8.95 -11.33 13.15
CA GLY A 32 -9.48 -10.83 11.87
C GLY A 32 -10.36 -9.59 12.00
N ASN A 33 -11.14 -9.46 13.08
CA ASN A 33 -11.95 -8.28 13.37
C ASN A 33 -11.08 -7.08 13.75
N GLN A 34 -9.96 -7.33 14.43
CA GLN A 34 -8.94 -6.33 14.72
C GLN A 34 -8.32 -5.80 13.42
N GLN A 35 -7.81 -6.69 12.56
CA GLN A 35 -7.17 -6.33 11.30
C GLN A 35 -8.11 -5.50 10.40
N THR A 36 -9.36 -5.94 10.25
CA THR A 36 -10.36 -5.23 9.43
C THR A 36 -10.75 -3.88 10.02
N SER A 37 -10.83 -3.75 11.35
CA SER A 37 -11.12 -2.47 12.02
C SER A 37 -10.02 -1.44 11.75
N PHE A 38 -8.75 -1.82 11.94
CA PHE A 38 -7.61 -0.95 11.64
C PHE A 38 -7.53 -0.60 10.15
N LEU A 39 -7.69 -1.59 9.27
CA LEU A 39 -7.69 -1.36 7.82
C LEU A 39 -8.75 -0.33 7.40
N THR A 40 -9.96 -0.47 7.96
CA THR A 40 -11.10 0.40 7.66
C THR A 40 -10.83 1.83 8.14
N LEU A 41 -10.29 2.00 9.35
CA LEU A 41 -9.87 3.31 9.86
C LEU A 41 -8.77 3.93 9.00
N MET A 42 -7.69 3.17 8.75
CA MET A 42 -6.58 3.61 7.90
C MET A 42 -7.06 4.02 6.51
N THR A 43 -7.97 3.26 5.90
CA THR A 43 -8.54 3.59 4.59
C THR A 43 -9.37 4.87 4.65
N SER A 44 -10.12 5.11 5.73
CA SER A 44 -10.88 6.35 5.91
C SER A 44 -9.98 7.58 6.03
N TYR A 45 -8.86 7.48 6.76
CA TYR A 45 -7.86 8.54 6.87
C TYR A 45 -7.06 8.73 5.57
N ALA A 46 -6.69 7.65 4.90
CA ALA A 46 -6.06 7.71 3.58
C ALA A 46 -6.96 8.42 2.55
N ARG A 47 -8.27 8.14 2.58
CA ARG A 47 -9.25 8.87 1.74
C ARG A 47 -9.38 10.34 2.13
N ALA A 48 -9.19 10.68 3.40
CA ALA A 48 -9.14 12.06 3.87
C ALA A 48 -7.83 12.78 3.49
N GLY A 49 -6.77 12.04 3.13
CA GLY A 49 -5.43 12.60 2.91
C GLY A 49 -4.73 12.95 4.23
N ASP A 50 -5.01 12.21 5.30
CA ASP A 50 -4.38 12.42 6.61
C ASP A 50 -3.35 11.32 6.84
N TYR A 51 -2.17 11.48 6.23
CA TYR A 51 -1.07 10.52 6.36
C TYR A 51 -0.63 10.35 7.82
N ALA A 52 -0.53 11.44 8.59
CA ALA A 52 -0.03 11.43 9.96
C ALA A 52 -0.85 10.49 10.85
N ARG A 53 -2.18 10.60 10.80
CA ARG A 53 -3.07 9.71 11.57
C ARG A 53 -3.09 8.29 11.01
N THR A 54 -3.00 8.12 9.70
CA THR A 54 -2.89 6.78 9.08
C THR A 54 -1.65 6.04 9.58
N ARG A 55 -0.51 6.73 9.69
CA ARG A 55 0.75 6.21 10.24
C ARG A 55 0.63 5.89 11.73
N GLU A 56 0.02 6.76 12.53
CA GLU A 56 -0.19 6.49 13.96
C GLU A 56 -0.96 5.18 14.18
N LEU A 57 -2.04 4.97 13.42
CA LEU A 57 -2.82 3.72 13.47
C LEU A 57 -2.00 2.50 13.06
N PHE A 58 -1.14 2.63 12.05
CA PHE A 58 -0.26 1.53 11.63
C PHE A 58 0.73 1.14 12.73
N VAL A 59 1.33 2.12 13.40
CA VAL A 59 2.24 1.88 14.54
C VAL A 59 1.50 1.28 15.71
N GLN A 60 0.31 1.79 16.07
CA GLN A 60 -0.52 1.22 17.13
C GLN A 60 -0.86 -0.23 16.86
N LYS A 61 -1.22 -0.56 15.61
CA LYS A 61 -1.49 -1.93 15.19
C LYS A 61 -0.27 -2.85 15.35
N ALA A 62 0.93 -2.35 15.04
CA ALA A 62 2.18 -3.08 15.25
C ALA A 62 2.48 -3.29 16.74
N ILE A 63 2.25 -2.29 17.58
CA ILE A 63 2.42 -2.37 19.05
C ILE A 63 1.47 -3.42 19.65
N GLN A 64 0.24 -3.54 19.12
CA GLN A 64 -0.72 -4.56 19.52
C GLN A 64 -0.37 -5.97 19.01
N GLY A 65 0.75 -6.14 18.30
CA GLY A 65 1.16 -7.44 17.75
C GLY A 65 0.32 -7.90 16.55
N ILE A 66 -0.49 -7.03 15.97
CA ILE A 66 -1.36 -7.40 14.85
C ILE A 66 -0.57 -7.27 13.55
N LYS A 67 -0.27 -8.41 12.91
CA LYS A 67 0.50 -8.47 11.65
C LYS A 67 -0.14 -7.63 10.53
N ALA A 68 0.65 -6.77 9.90
CA ALA A 68 0.22 -5.99 8.73
C ALA A 68 0.14 -6.86 7.48
N ASN A 69 -0.92 -6.63 6.71
CA ASN A 69 -1.19 -7.30 5.43
C ASN A 69 -1.02 -6.27 4.30
N ASN A 70 -0.93 -6.73 3.04
CA ASN A 70 -0.81 -5.87 1.86
C ASN A 70 -1.81 -4.71 1.83
N ALA A 71 -3.06 -4.95 2.25
CA ALA A 71 -4.10 -3.92 2.29
C ALA A 71 -3.77 -2.73 3.24
N HIS A 72 -3.07 -2.99 4.36
CA HIS A 72 -2.69 -1.92 5.30
C HIS A 72 -1.59 -1.03 4.72
N PHE A 73 -0.60 -1.64 4.05
CA PHE A 73 0.45 -0.91 3.35
C PHE A 73 -0.11 -0.15 2.15
N ASN A 74 -1.06 -0.75 1.43
CA ASN A 74 -1.76 -0.06 0.34
C ASN A 74 -2.48 1.20 0.84
N ALA A 75 -3.18 1.13 1.98
CA ALA A 75 -3.81 2.32 2.58
C ALA A 75 -2.78 3.41 2.95
N LEU A 76 -1.61 3.05 3.48
CA LEU A 76 -0.53 4.02 3.73
C LEU A 76 -0.01 4.66 2.44
N LEU A 77 0.27 3.85 1.42
CA LEU A 77 0.75 4.34 0.13
C LEU A 77 -0.27 5.27 -0.54
N ALA A 78 -1.55 4.92 -0.48
CA ALA A 78 -2.64 5.75 -1.01
C ALA A 78 -2.74 7.11 -0.28
N ALA A 79 -2.50 7.13 1.04
CA ALA A 79 -2.42 8.38 1.80
C ALA A 79 -1.20 9.22 1.34
N CYS A 80 -0.02 8.61 1.21
CA CYS A 80 1.19 9.28 0.72
C CYS A 80 1.01 9.87 -0.69
N ALA A 81 0.31 9.17 -1.58
CA ALA A 81 0.06 9.62 -2.95
C ALA A 81 -0.81 10.87 -3.02
N LYS A 82 -1.73 11.04 -2.06
CA LYS A 82 -2.57 12.24 -1.96
C LYS A 82 -1.79 13.45 -1.47
N ASP A 83 -0.97 13.27 -0.44
CA ASP A 83 -0.15 14.36 0.12
C ASP A 83 1.12 14.66 -0.71
N GLY A 84 1.46 13.80 -1.68
CA GLY A 84 2.65 13.96 -2.51
C GLY A 84 3.96 13.60 -1.81
N PHE A 85 3.89 12.82 -0.72
CA PHE A 85 5.07 12.39 0.04
C PHE A 85 5.79 11.22 -0.62
N ALA A 86 6.50 11.50 -1.71
CA ALA A 86 7.17 10.49 -2.51
C ALA A 86 8.26 9.71 -1.74
N GLU A 87 9.08 10.39 -0.94
CA GLU A 87 10.14 9.75 -0.13
C GLU A 87 9.56 8.78 0.92
N ILE A 88 8.42 9.16 1.51
CA ILE A 88 7.72 8.36 2.50
C ILE A 88 7.05 7.14 1.83
N ALA A 89 6.48 7.32 0.64
CA ALA A 89 5.95 6.22 -0.15
C ALA A 89 7.04 5.18 -0.47
N GLN A 90 8.23 5.64 -0.86
CA GLN A 90 9.37 4.77 -1.13
C GLN A 90 9.83 4.01 0.12
N SER A 91 9.97 4.71 1.26
CA SER A 91 10.31 4.08 2.54
C SER A 91 9.27 3.03 2.98
N THR A 92 7.99 3.31 2.75
CA THR A 92 6.88 2.38 3.04
C THR A 92 6.93 1.16 2.12
N PHE A 93 7.30 1.36 0.86
CA PHE A 93 7.44 0.30 -0.14
C PHE A 93 8.62 -0.63 0.17
N ASP A 94 9.76 -0.09 0.59
CA ASP A 94 10.89 -0.90 1.02
C ASP A 94 10.57 -1.66 2.31
N LEU A 95 9.85 -1.05 3.25
CA LEU A 95 9.34 -1.75 4.43
C LEU A 95 8.44 -2.93 4.05
N MET A 96 7.63 -2.86 2.98
CA MET A 96 6.87 -4.02 2.52
C MET A 96 7.77 -5.19 2.14
N LYS A 97 8.91 -4.92 1.50
CA LYS A 97 9.89 -5.93 1.10
C LYS A 97 10.53 -6.58 2.34
N ASP A 98 10.88 -5.78 3.35
CA ASP A 98 11.39 -6.29 4.63
C ASP A 98 10.38 -7.20 5.36
N TYR A 99 9.09 -6.92 5.23
CA TYR A 99 8.02 -7.76 5.77
C TYR A 99 7.75 -9.03 4.93
N SER A 100 8.57 -9.31 3.91
CA SER A 100 8.40 -10.41 2.95
C SER A 100 7.03 -10.38 2.25
N LEU A 101 6.48 -9.17 2.05
CA LEU A 101 5.22 -8.98 1.35
C LEU A 101 5.50 -8.65 -0.11
N THR A 102 4.90 -9.44 -1.02
CA THR A 102 4.97 -9.17 -2.46
C THR A 102 4.13 -7.93 -2.78
N PRO A 103 4.72 -6.85 -3.31
CA PRO A 103 3.96 -5.68 -3.74
C PRO A 103 3.09 -6.03 -4.94
N ASN A 104 1.81 -5.65 -4.89
CA ASN A 104 0.87 -5.85 -5.99
C ASN A 104 0.99 -4.71 -7.02
N THR A 105 0.37 -4.89 -8.18
CA THR A 105 0.30 -3.91 -9.28
C THR A 105 -0.25 -2.55 -8.84
N ASP A 106 -1.20 -2.54 -7.90
CA ASP A 106 -1.69 -1.31 -7.27
C ASP A 106 -0.57 -0.55 -6.53
N ASN A 107 0.27 -1.26 -5.76
CA ASN A 107 1.34 -0.64 -4.98
C ASN A 107 2.38 0.03 -5.88
N TRP A 108 2.75 -0.60 -7.00
CA TRP A 108 3.64 -0.03 -8.00
C TRP A 108 3.02 1.20 -8.68
N THR A 109 1.74 1.12 -9.04
CA THR A 109 1.01 2.23 -9.66
C THR A 109 0.93 3.45 -8.73
N ILE A 110 0.65 3.22 -7.45
CA ILE A 110 0.60 4.27 -6.43
C ILE A 110 1.98 4.89 -6.24
N LEU A 111 3.05 4.08 -6.16
CA LEU A 111 4.42 4.57 -6.03
C LEU A 111 4.82 5.45 -7.22
N MET A 112 4.50 5.04 -8.45
CA MET A 112 4.72 5.87 -9.64
C MET A 112 3.93 7.18 -9.60
N THR A 113 2.69 7.13 -9.11
CA THR A 113 1.84 8.33 -8.96
C THR A 113 2.44 9.32 -7.96
N CYS A 114 3.03 8.84 -6.86
CA CYS A 114 3.76 9.67 -5.90
C CYS A 114 4.98 10.34 -6.55
N HIS A 115 5.73 9.61 -7.38
CA HIS A 115 6.93 10.10 -8.05
C HIS A 115 6.65 10.82 -9.38
N ARG A 116 5.39 11.21 -9.67
CA ARG A 116 5.00 11.85 -10.95
C ARG A 116 5.85 13.06 -11.37
N ASN A 117 6.43 13.77 -10.41
CA ASN A 117 7.29 14.94 -10.67
C ASN A 117 8.75 14.57 -11.01
N ASN A 118 9.15 13.30 -10.78
CA ASN A 118 10.50 12.79 -10.94
C ASN A 118 10.52 11.65 -11.98
N LEU A 119 10.54 12.02 -13.27
CA LEU A 119 10.54 11.08 -14.40
C LEU A 119 11.65 10.03 -14.33
N GLN A 120 12.81 10.38 -13.78
CA GLN A 120 13.92 9.45 -13.61
C GLN A 120 13.59 8.32 -12.62
N ARG A 121 13.01 8.67 -11.47
CA ARG A 121 12.56 7.69 -10.47
C ARG A 121 11.41 6.84 -10.99
N CYS A 122 10.44 7.44 -11.71
CA CYS A 122 9.37 6.65 -12.32
C CYS A 122 9.91 5.60 -13.29
N ARG A 123 10.95 5.91 -14.08
CA ARG A 123 11.59 4.93 -14.98
C ARG A 123 12.28 3.80 -14.22
N GLU A 124 13.01 4.11 -13.15
CA GLU A 124 13.62 3.09 -12.28
C GLU A 124 12.57 2.14 -11.67
N ILE A 125 11.48 2.72 -11.14
CA ILE A 125 10.37 1.96 -10.54
C ILE A 125 9.68 1.09 -11.60
N LEU A 126 9.42 1.64 -12.79
CA LEU A 126 8.86 0.88 -13.92
C LEU A 126 9.75 -0.29 -14.32
N GLN A 127 11.07 -0.09 -14.33
CA GLN A 127 12.01 -1.15 -14.67
C GLN A 127 12.05 -2.26 -13.59
N ASP A 128 12.04 -1.90 -12.30
CA ASP A 128 11.99 -2.88 -11.20
C ASP A 128 10.65 -3.65 -11.20
N ALA A 129 9.53 -2.96 -11.49
CA ALA A 129 8.22 -3.59 -11.67
C ALA A 129 8.21 -4.54 -12.89
N ALA A 130 8.84 -4.12 -13.99
CA ALA A 130 8.90 -4.90 -15.23
C ALA A 130 9.65 -6.24 -15.02
N CYS A 131 10.76 -6.20 -14.29
CA CYS A 131 11.51 -7.41 -13.96
C CYS A 131 10.73 -8.41 -13.09
N ARG A 132 9.75 -7.94 -12.29
CA ARG A 132 9.02 -8.77 -11.31
C ARG A 132 7.68 -9.31 -11.80
N LEU A 133 7.01 -8.62 -12.73
CA LEU A 133 5.66 -9.00 -13.21
C LEU A 133 5.53 -9.05 -14.75
N PRO A 134 6.40 -9.77 -15.50
CA PRO A 134 6.43 -9.82 -16.99
C PRO A 134 5.06 -9.86 -17.67
N SER A 135 4.15 -10.71 -17.17
CA SER A 135 2.85 -10.95 -17.81
C SER A 135 1.81 -9.84 -17.66
N GLU A 136 1.96 -8.88 -16.73
CA GLU A 136 0.95 -7.83 -16.51
C GLU A 136 1.31 -6.49 -17.18
N TRP A 137 2.55 -6.30 -17.62
CA TRP A 137 3.01 -5.04 -18.23
C TRP A 137 3.37 -5.15 -19.72
N ASP A 138 3.53 -6.37 -20.26
CA ASP A 138 3.74 -6.59 -21.70
C ASP A 138 2.54 -6.10 -22.55
N ASP A 139 1.32 -6.08 -21.99
CA ASP A 139 0.08 -5.65 -22.67
C ASP A 139 -0.18 -4.12 -22.66
N LEU A 140 0.65 -3.30 -22.00
CA LEU A 140 0.47 -1.85 -21.96
C LEU A 140 1.04 -1.15 -23.21
N PRO A 141 0.31 -0.20 -23.83
CA PRO A 141 0.80 0.54 -24.99
C PRO A 141 2.01 1.41 -24.59
N GLY A 142 3.22 0.94 -24.93
CA GLY A 142 4.48 1.56 -24.54
C GLY A 142 5.61 0.58 -24.18
N ALA A 143 5.33 -0.74 -24.10
CA ALA A 143 6.31 -1.80 -23.77
C ALA A 143 7.56 -1.82 -24.66
N ALA A 144 7.52 -1.21 -25.86
CA ALA A 144 8.68 -1.03 -26.73
C ALA A 144 9.77 -0.08 -26.18
N GLN A 145 9.55 0.58 -25.03
CA GLN A 145 10.55 1.43 -24.36
C GLN A 145 11.09 0.80 -23.05
N SER A 146 10.73 -0.44 -22.74
CA SER A 146 11.23 -1.15 -21.57
C SER A 146 12.77 -1.26 -21.63
N PRO A 147 13.52 -0.73 -20.64
CA PRO A 147 14.99 -0.77 -20.64
C PRO A 147 15.56 -2.20 -20.63
N CYS A 148 14.74 -3.18 -20.25
CA CYS A 148 15.09 -4.59 -20.26
C CYS A 148 15.27 -5.18 -21.67
N ALA A 149 14.78 -4.52 -22.72
CA ALA A 149 15.01 -4.96 -24.10
C ALA A 149 16.50 -4.91 -24.51
N GLY A 150 17.34 -4.17 -23.78
CA GLY A 150 18.78 -4.07 -24.03
C GLY A 150 19.65 -5.09 -23.30
N GLN A 151 19.10 -5.91 -22.40
CA GLN A 151 19.86 -6.93 -21.65
C GLN A 151 19.23 -8.30 -21.84
N GLY A 152 19.53 -8.92 -23.00
CA GLY A 152 19.53 -10.37 -23.21
C GLY A 152 18.42 -11.19 -22.55
N TRP A 153 17.16 -11.01 -22.97
CA TRP A 153 16.13 -12.05 -22.78
C TRP A 153 16.31 -13.17 -23.81
N GLN A 154 17.40 -13.93 -23.71
CA GLN A 154 17.45 -15.28 -24.28
C GLN A 154 16.87 -16.24 -23.24
N GLY A 155 15.58 -16.53 -23.33
CA GLY A 155 14.96 -17.39 -22.32
C GLY A 155 13.50 -17.75 -22.50
N ARG A 156 13.02 -17.95 -23.74
CA ARG A 156 11.86 -18.84 -23.99
C ARG A 156 11.74 -19.23 -25.46
N GLN A 157 12.70 -20.02 -25.95
CA GLN A 157 12.42 -20.94 -27.05
C GLN A 157 12.44 -22.35 -26.46
N GLY A 158 11.36 -23.10 -26.66
CA GLY A 158 11.31 -24.54 -26.41
C GLY A 158 10.24 -24.99 -25.43
N ALA A 159 9.01 -25.13 -25.91
CA ALA A 159 8.18 -26.27 -25.58
C ALA A 159 7.46 -26.67 -26.87
N GLY A 160 8.02 -27.69 -27.52
CA GLY A 160 7.34 -28.44 -28.58
C GLY A 160 6.37 -29.47 -27.98
#